data_AF-A0A6L7W1H5-F1
#
_entry.id   AF-A0A6L7W1H5-F1
#
_cell.length_a   1.000
_cell.length_b   1.000
_cell.length_c   1.000
_cell.angle_alpha   90.00
_cell.angle_beta   90.00
_cell.angle_gamma   90.00
#
_symmetry.space_group_name_H-M   'P 1'
#
loop_
_entity.id
_entity.type
_entity.pdbx_description
1 polymer ?
#
loop_
_entity_poly.entity_id
_entity_poly.type
_entity_poly.pdbx_seq_one_letter_code
_entity_poly.pdbx_strand_id
1 'polypeptide(L)' 'MWKTVSIITFILAIGIGAKWVIDGTQIFTKNKQQVVVVDEMFGTESIEWKEGFWLGLDIAGPTAGVLIAVGILGLYKIRK' A
#
# COMPACT_ATOMS: atom_id res chain seq x y z
N MET A 1 -17.14 20.66 -4.22
CA MET A 1 -16.04 19.96 -4.93
C MET A 1 -14.92 19.50 -3.99
N TRP A 2 -14.35 20.40 -3.16
CA TRP A 2 -13.25 20.04 -2.23
C TRP A 2 -13.59 18.95 -1.20
N LYS A 3 -14.87 18.80 -0.80
CA LYS A 3 -15.33 17.70 0.08
C LYS A 3 -15.09 16.34 -0.57
N THR A 4 -15.53 16.20 -1.80
CA THR A 4 -15.34 14.99 -2.61
C THR A 4 -13.87 14.69 -2.82
N VAL A 5 -13.07 15.70 -3.17
CA VAL A 5 -11.61 15.55 -3.34
C VAL A 5 -10.95 15.03 -2.07
N SER A 6 -11.27 15.63 -0.92
CA SER A 6 -10.69 15.22 0.38
C SER A 6 -11.04 13.77 0.71
N ILE A 7 -12.30 13.39 0.53
CA ILE A 7 -12.78 12.02 0.79
C ILE A 7 -12.04 11.03 -0.12
N ILE A 8 -11.96 11.30 -1.42
CA ILE A 8 -11.28 10.43 -2.38
C ILE A 8 -9.80 10.26 -2.01
N THR A 9 -9.10 11.35 -1.68
CA THR A 9 -7.68 11.27 -1.31
C THR A 9 -7.44 10.45 -0.05
N PHE A 10 -8.32 10.53 0.95
CA PHE A 10 -8.19 9.70 2.15
C PHE A 10 -8.46 8.22 1.87
N ILE A 11 -9.47 7.91 1.04
CA ILE A 11 -9.75 6.53 0.63
C ILE A 11 -8.54 5.94 -0.12
N LEU A 12 -7.93 6.69 -1.03
CA LEU A 12 -6.75 6.26 -1.76
C LEU A 12 -5.53 6.07 -0.84
N ALA A 13 -5.31 6.96 0.12
CA ALA A 13 -4.23 6.83 1.09
C ALA A 13 -4.38 5.55 1.93
N ILE A 14 -5.60 5.23 2.37
CA ILE A 14 -5.92 3.99 3.08
C ILE A 14 -5.69 2.77 2.17
N GLY A 15 -6.12 2.84 0.91
CA GLY A 15 -5.93 1.74 -0.06
C GLY A 15 -4.46 1.42 -0.32
N ILE A 16 -3.61 2.44 -0.44
CA ILE A 16 -2.15 2.29 -0.59
C ILE A 16 -1.55 1.65 0.66
N GLY A 17 -1.94 2.13 1.85
CA GLY A 17 -1.51 1.54 3.12
C GLY A 17 -1.92 0.08 3.26
N ALA A 18 -3.17 -0.26 2.91
CA ALA A 18 -3.66 -1.63 2.93
C ALA A 18 -2.90 -2.53 1.96
N LYS A 19 -2.63 -2.07 0.73
CA LYS A 19 -1.84 -2.84 -0.24
C LYS A 19 -0.41 -3.08 0.24
N TRP A 20 0.21 -2.08 0.85
CA TRP A 20 1.55 -2.21 1.44
C TRP A 20 1.60 -3.24 2.58
N VAL A 21 0.55 -3.31 3.40
CA VAL A 21 0.43 -4.33 4.46
C VAL A 21 0.27 -5.73 3.85
N ILE A 22 -0.57 -5.87 2.83
CA ILE A 22 -0.78 -7.15 2.12
C ILE A 22 0.52 -7.65 1.46
N ASP A 23 1.34 -6.74 0.93
CA ASP A 23 2.62 -7.08 0.30
C ASP A 23 3.73 -7.43 1.30
N GLY A 24 3.39 -7.48 2.60
CA GLY A 24 4.29 -7.92 3.67
C GLY A 24 5.17 -6.80 4.22
N THR A 25 4.66 -5.57 4.23
CA THR A 25 5.29 -4.40 4.89
C THR A 25 6.75 -4.18 4.48
N GLN A 26 7.03 -4.33 3.19
CA GLN A 26 8.38 -4.24 2.67
C GLN A 26 8.92 -2.82 2.79
N ILE A 27 10.20 -2.65 3.16
CA ILE A 27 10.82 -1.32 3.23
C ILE A 27 11.02 -0.75 1.81
N PHE A 28 11.52 -1.59 0.91
CA PHE A 28 11.77 -1.23 -0.49
C PHE A 28 10.85 -1.98 -1.41
N THR A 29 10.50 -1.34 -2.52
CA THR A 29 9.70 -1.95 -3.59
C THR A 29 10.48 -3.07 -4.26
N LYS A 30 9.83 -4.22 -4.50
CA LYS A 30 10.48 -5.40 -5.08
C LYS A 30 9.72 -5.93 -6.28
N ASN A 31 10.49 -6.48 -7.23
CA ASN A 31 9.95 -7.16 -8.41
C ASN A 31 9.80 -8.68 -8.20
N LYS A 32 10.33 -9.20 -7.09
CA LYS A 32 10.25 -10.61 -6.69
C LYS A 32 10.13 -10.70 -5.18
N GLN A 33 9.27 -11.58 -4.69
CA GLN A 33 9.14 -11.87 -3.27
C GLN A 33 9.25 -13.37 -3.03
N GLN A 34 9.94 -13.70 -1.95
CA GLN A 34 10.00 -15.06 -1.44
C GLN A 34 8.66 -15.41 -0.79
N VAL A 35 8.00 -16.45 -1.31
CA VAL A 35 6.73 -16.97 -0.81
C VAL A 35 6.97 -18.39 -0.33
N VAL A 36 6.61 -18.66 0.93
CA VAL A 36 6.66 -20.01 1.48
C VAL A 36 5.36 -20.69 1.07
N VAL A 37 5.47 -21.75 0.28
CA VAL A 37 4.35 -22.60 -0.13
C VAL A 37 4.43 -23.89 0.67
N VAL A 38 3.39 -24.14 1.47
CA VAL A 38 3.27 -25.36 2.26
C VAL A 38 2.52 -26.40 1.42
N ASP A 39 3.15 -27.54 1.17
CA ASP A 39 2.47 -28.66 0.53
C ASP A 39 1.48 -29.29 1.52
N GLU A 40 0.18 -29.20 1.22
CA GLU A 40 -0.89 -29.71 2.10
C GLU A 40 -0.83 -31.23 2.30
N MET A 41 -0.23 -32.00 1.37
CA MET A 41 -0.16 -33.46 1.49
C MET A 41 1.02 -33.94 2.33
N PHE A 42 2.12 -33.18 2.36
CA PHE A 42 3.36 -33.61 2.99
C PHE A 42 3.82 -32.69 4.14
N GLY A 43 3.14 -31.56 4.36
CA GLY A 43 3.53 -30.56 5.36
C GLY A 43 4.91 -29.95 5.10
N THR A 44 5.44 -30.09 3.89
CA THR A 44 6.78 -29.64 3.55
C THR A 44 6.72 -28.20 3.08
N GLU A 45 7.54 -27.34 3.69
CA GLU A 45 7.69 -25.95 3.29
C GLU A 45 8.66 -25.83 2.12
N SER A 46 8.20 -25.27 1.00
CA SER A 46 9.04 -24.94 -0.15
C SER A 46 9.12 -23.43 -0.33
N ILE A 47 10.30 -22.95 -0.70
CA ILE A 47 10.55 -21.53 -0.94
C ILE A 47 10.42 -21.27 -2.45
N GLU A 48 9.41 -20.50 -2.84
CA GLU A 48 9.23 -20.04 -4.22
C GLU A 48 9.51 -18.55 -4.34
N TRP A 49 10.15 -18.13 -5.43
CA TRP A 49 10.31 -16.73 -5.77
C TRP A 49 9.24 -16.33 -6.78
N LYS A 50 8.22 -15.60 -6.33
CA LYS A 50 7.15 -15.12 -7.21
C LYS A 50 7.50 -13.76 -7.78
N GLU A 51 7.53 -13.69 -9.11
CA GLU A 51 7.66 -12.43 -9.83
C GLU A 51 6.36 -11.62 -9.70
N GLY A 52 6.49 -10.32 -9.47
CA GLY A 52 5.36 -9.43 -9.26
C GLY A 52 5.80 -8.09 -8.70
N PHE A 53 4.93 -7.08 -8.80
CA PHE A 53 5.18 -5.80 -8.16
C PHE A 53 4.70 -5.85 -6.71
N TRP A 54 5.64 -5.76 -5.79
CA TRP A 54 5.40 -5.73 -4.35
C TRP A 54 5.69 -4.33 -3.85
N LEU A 55 4.66 -3.66 -3.38
CA LEU A 55 4.73 -2.26 -2.98
C LEU A 55 5.58 -2.13 -1.72
N GLY A 56 6.62 -1.30 -1.78
CA GLY A 56 7.46 -0.97 -0.64
C GLY A 56 7.06 0.33 0.05
N LEU A 57 7.60 0.55 1.25
CA LEU A 57 7.36 1.74 2.06
C LEU A 57 7.99 2.99 1.42
N ASP A 58 9.09 2.81 0.70
CA ASP A 58 9.78 3.80 -0.12
C ASP A 58 8.85 4.53 -1.11
N ILE A 59 7.85 3.84 -1.65
CA ILE A 59 6.85 4.43 -2.55
C ILE A 59 5.51 4.65 -1.83
N ALA A 60 5.04 3.65 -1.06
CA ALA A 60 3.74 3.72 -0.39
C ALA A 60 3.68 4.89 0.61
N GLY A 61 4.74 5.08 1.40
CA GLY A 61 4.81 6.11 2.44
C GLY A 61 4.70 7.52 1.86
N PRO A 62 5.61 7.94 0.95
CA PRO A 62 5.53 9.25 0.32
C PRO A 62 4.22 9.48 -0.43
N THR A 63 3.71 8.48 -1.16
CA THR A 63 2.47 8.61 -1.93
C THR A 63 1.27 8.79 -1.01
N ALA A 64 1.15 7.99 0.06
CA ALA A 64 0.11 8.15 1.07
C ALA A 64 0.23 9.49 1.80
N GLY A 65 1.45 9.94 2.11
CA GLY A 65 1.72 11.23 2.74
C GLY A 65 1.24 12.41 1.89
N VAL A 66 1.52 12.40 0.59
CA VAL A 66 1.04 13.43 -0.35
C VAL A 66 -0.50 13.43 -0.41
N LEU A 67 -1.13 12.26 -0.50
CA LEU A 67 -2.59 12.16 -0.54
C LEU A 67 -3.24 12.70 0.74
N ILE A 68 -2.67 12.38 1.91
CA ILE A 68 -3.12 12.91 3.19
C ILE A 68 -2.97 14.44 3.23
N ALA A 69 -1.83 14.97 2.79
CA ALA A 69 -1.59 16.42 2.75
C ALA A 69 -2.60 17.15 1.85
N VAL A 70 -2.87 16.62 0.66
CA VAL A 70 -3.89 17.16 -0.26
C VAL A 70 -5.29 17.08 0.36
N GLY A 71 -5.62 15.98 1.04
CA GLY A 71 -6.88 15.82 1.76
C GLY A 71 -7.06 16.86 2.86
N ILE A 72 -6.02 17.11 3.66
CA ILE A 72 -6.03 18.14 4.71
C ILE A 72 -6.20 19.54 4.11
N LEU A 73 -5.49 19.85 3.03
CA LEU A 73 -5.64 21.13 2.32
C LEU A 73 -7.05 21.31 1.75
N GLY A 74 -7.65 20.24 1.23
CA GLY A 74 -9.04 20.22 0.79
C GLY A 74 -10.01 20.54 1.94
N LEU A 75 -9.83 19.90 3.11
CA LEU A 75 -10.59 20.18 4.32
C LEU A 75 -10.44 21.62 4.80
N TYR A 76 -9.22 22.17 4.75
CA TYR A 76 -8.97 23.57 5.08
C TYR A 76 -9.74 24.51 4.15
N LYS A 77 -9.71 24.26 2.84
CA LYS A 77 -10.45 25.05 1.83
C LYS A 77 -11.98 24.91 1.90
N ILE A 78 -12.51 23.92 2.61
CA ILE A 78 -13.96 23.81 2.84
C ILE A 78 -14.42 24.71 3.98
N ARG A 79 -13.53 24.97 4.95
CA ARG A 79 -13.83 25.76 6.14
C ARG A 79 -13.65 27.27 5.95
N LYS A 80 -12.85 27.68 4.97
CA LYS A 80 -12.64 29.07 4.56
C LYS A 80 -13.55 29.42 3.40
#